data_AF-A0A2N1NIC6-F1
#
_entry.id   AF-A0A2N1NIC6-F1
#
_cell.length_a   1.000
_cell.length_b   1.000
_cell.length_c   1.000
_cell.angle_alpha   90.00
_cell.angle_beta   90.00
_cell.angle_gamma   90.00
#
_symmetry.space_group_name_H-M   'P 1'
#
loop_
_entity.id
_entity.type
_entity.pdbx_description
1 polymer ?
#
loop_
_entity_poly.entity_id
_entity_poly.type
_entity_poly.pdbx_seq_one_letter_code
_entity_poly.pdbx_strand_id
1 'polypeptide(L)'
;LDVYEKLLEGKDYLTGEFSLADIIHVPLTYYAINSVGEGDLWNKRPNVSKWVKNLNERESWKNIVTEYNLSEQISKYTKDSNK
;
A
#
# COMPACT_ATOMS: atom_id res chain seq x y z
N LEU A 1 -9.94 2.92 7.85
CA LEU A 1 -9.76 3.35 6.44
C LEU A 1 -10.87 4.28 5.94
N ASP A 2 -12.03 4.41 6.62
CA ASP A 2 -13.14 5.26 6.15
C ASP A 2 -12.80 6.75 6.03
N VAL A 3 -11.90 7.25 6.89
CA VAL A 3 -11.36 8.63 6.77
C VAL A 3 -10.59 8.81 5.46
N TYR A 4 -9.76 7.83 5.08
CA TYR A 4 -9.04 7.86 3.81
C TYR A 4 -9.99 7.74 2.63
N GLU A 5 -11.00 6.89 2.72
CA GLU A 5 -12.02 6.71 1.68
C GLU A 5 -12.72 8.02 1.34
N LYS A 6 -13.08 8.80 2.37
CA LYS A 6 -13.66 10.14 2.19
C LYS A 6 -12.63 11.17 1.72
N LEU A 7 -11.41 11.12 2.26
CA LEU A 7 -10.35 12.08 1.90
C LEU A 7 -9.95 11.99 0.42
N LEU A 8 -9.95 10.77 -0.12
CA LEU A 8 -9.58 10.44 -1.49
C LEU A 8 -10.74 10.57 -2.48
N GLU A 9 -11.93 11.01 -2.03
CA GLU A 9 -13.05 11.27 -2.93
C GLU A 9 -12.65 12.31 -3.99
N GLY A 10 -12.70 11.90 -5.26
CA GLY A 10 -12.31 12.74 -6.40
C GLY A 10 -10.80 13.00 -6.54
N LYS A 11 -9.94 12.26 -5.82
CA LYS A 11 -8.48 12.44 -5.85
C LYS A 11 -7.75 11.12 -6.08
N ASP A 12 -6.63 11.19 -6.78
CA ASP A 12 -5.77 10.01 -7.00
C ASP A 12 -4.75 9.79 -5.88
N TYR A 13 -4.47 10.85 -5.11
CA TYR A 13 -3.45 10.93 -4.07
C TYR A 13 -3.93 11.78 -2.89
N LEU A 14 -3.28 11.64 -1.73
CA LEU A 14 -3.77 12.23 -0.47
C LEU A 14 -3.93 13.76 -0.54
N THR A 15 -3.07 14.42 -1.32
CA THR A 15 -3.07 15.88 -1.51
C THR A 15 -3.68 16.33 -2.84
N GLY A 16 -4.32 15.42 -3.59
CA GLY A 16 -4.81 15.66 -4.96
C GLY A 16 -3.78 15.26 -6.02
N GLU A 17 -2.51 15.62 -5.81
CA GLU A 17 -1.37 15.18 -6.60
C GLU A 17 -0.40 14.37 -5.73
N PHE A 18 0.46 13.56 -6.37
CA PHE A 18 1.44 12.72 -5.67
C PHE A 18 2.42 13.58 -4.86
N SER A 19 2.53 13.31 -3.57
CA SER A 19 3.38 14.09 -2.68
C SER A 19 4.11 13.24 -1.64
N LEU A 20 4.87 13.92 -0.76
CA LEU A 20 5.52 13.30 0.37
C LEU A 20 4.53 12.55 1.29
N ALA A 21 3.28 13.02 1.37
CA ALA A 21 2.25 12.33 2.14
C ALA A 21 2.06 10.90 1.64
N ASP A 22 2.03 10.69 0.31
CA ASP A 22 1.87 9.37 -0.28
C ASP A 22 3.11 8.48 -0.05
N ILE A 23 4.32 9.03 -0.23
CA ILE A 23 5.60 8.31 -0.10
C ILE A 23 5.70 7.60 1.26
N ILE A 24 5.35 8.28 2.34
CA ILE A 24 5.43 7.73 3.70
C ILE A 24 4.47 6.53 3.88
N HIS A 25 3.36 6.51 3.14
CA HIS A 25 2.36 5.44 3.21
C HIS A 25 2.66 4.26 2.29
N VAL A 26 3.47 4.43 1.23
CA VAL A 26 3.77 3.36 0.27
C VAL A 26 4.28 2.07 0.94
N PRO A 27 5.35 2.08 1.76
CA PRO A 27 5.86 0.85 2.35
C PRO A 27 4.88 0.24 3.38
N LEU A 28 4.17 1.08 4.12
CA LEU A 28 3.22 0.64 5.15
C LEU A 28 2.00 -0.04 4.54
N THR A 29 1.43 0.55 3.47
CA THR A 29 0.30 -0.04 2.74
C THR A 29 0.71 -1.34 2.06
N TYR A 30 1.90 -1.39 1.45
CA TYR A 30 2.43 -2.61 0.86
C TYR A 30 2.59 -3.74 1.89
N TYR A 31 3.16 -3.44 3.06
CA TYR A 31 3.28 -4.42 4.15
C TYR A 31 1.91 -4.90 4.64
N ALA A 32 1.00 -3.97 4.93
CA ALA A 32 -0.32 -4.29 5.46
C ALA A 32 -1.10 -5.24 4.53
N ILE A 33 -1.03 -5.00 3.22
CA ILE A 33 -1.74 -5.81 2.21
C ILE A 33 -1.11 -7.18 2.04
N ASN A 34 0.22 -7.26 1.96
CA ASN A 34 0.91 -8.51 1.63
C ASN A 34 1.23 -9.41 2.83
N SER A 35 1.15 -8.89 4.06
CA SER A 35 1.57 -9.63 5.27
C SER A 35 0.42 -10.08 6.15
N VAL A 36 -0.64 -9.27 6.26
CA VAL A 36 -1.65 -9.44 7.32
C VAL A 36 -2.89 -10.20 6.84
N GLY A 37 -2.99 -10.51 5.54
CA GLY A 37 -4.12 -11.25 4.98
C GLY A 37 -5.44 -10.47 4.98
N GLU A 38 -5.42 -9.17 5.30
CA GLU A 38 -6.59 -8.30 5.41
C GLU A 38 -6.92 -7.56 4.10
N GLY A 39 -6.61 -8.16 2.95
CA GLY A 39 -6.85 -7.54 1.63
C GLY A 39 -8.29 -7.06 1.44
N ASP A 40 -9.26 -7.76 2.02
CA ASP A 40 -10.68 -7.41 1.97
C ASP A 40 -11.03 -6.07 2.65
N LEU A 41 -10.23 -5.62 3.63
CA LEU A 41 -10.43 -4.30 4.26
C LEU A 41 -10.16 -3.15 3.28
N TRP A 42 -9.25 -3.37 2.33
CA TRP A 42 -8.88 -2.41 1.31
C TRP A 42 -9.84 -2.49 0.12
N ASN A 43 -10.24 -3.70 -0.29
CA ASN A 43 -11.12 -3.92 -1.44
C ASN A 43 -12.54 -3.37 -1.25
N LYS A 44 -13.04 -3.27 0.00
CA LYS A 44 -14.36 -2.68 0.32
C LYS A 44 -14.44 -1.16 0.15
N ARG A 45 -13.32 -0.50 -0.13
CA ARG A 45 -13.17 0.96 -0.13
C ARG A 45 -12.56 1.39 -1.48
N PRO A 46 -13.38 1.68 -2.49
CA PRO A 46 -12.89 1.85 -3.86
C PRO A 46 -11.88 2.99 -4.01
N ASN A 47 -12.04 4.12 -3.31
CA ASN A 47 -11.08 5.23 -3.41
C ASN A 47 -9.73 4.85 -2.78
N VAL A 48 -9.75 4.20 -1.62
CA VAL A 48 -8.55 3.66 -0.97
C VAL A 48 -7.87 2.60 -1.84
N SER A 49 -8.65 1.66 -2.39
CA SER A 49 -8.14 0.61 -3.28
C SER A 49 -7.48 1.19 -4.52
N LYS A 50 -8.08 2.23 -5.13
CA LYS A 50 -7.52 2.95 -6.26
C LYS A 50 -6.21 3.64 -5.90
N TRP A 51 -6.19 4.36 -4.78
CA TRP A 51 -4.99 5.04 -4.28
C TRP A 51 -3.83 4.07 -4.06
N VAL A 52 -4.05 2.98 -3.33
CA VAL A 52 -3.04 1.94 -3.11
C VAL A 52 -2.54 1.33 -4.42
N LYS A 53 -3.44 1.05 -5.37
CA LYS A 53 -3.06 0.56 -6.70
C LYS A 53 -2.14 1.56 -7.39
N ASN A 54 -2.51 2.84 -7.40
CA ASN A 54 -1.71 3.91 -7.99
C ASN A 54 -0.32 4.03 -7.33
N LEU A 55 -0.21 3.83 -6.02
CA LEU A 55 1.09 3.80 -5.32
C LEU A 55 1.96 2.64 -5.79
N ASN A 56 1.37 1.45 -5.90
CA ASN A 56 2.08 0.24 -6.29
C ASN A 56 2.48 0.19 -7.78
N GLU A 57 1.74 0.91 -8.63
CA GLU A 57 2.04 0.98 -10.06
C GLU A 57 3.19 1.92 -10.41
N ARG A 58 3.65 2.76 -9.46
CA ARG A 58 4.76 3.69 -9.67
C ARG A 58 6.07 2.94 -9.89
N GLU A 59 6.77 3.32 -10.97
CA GLU A 59 8.05 2.70 -11.33
C GLU A 59 9.10 2.82 -10.21
N SER A 60 9.17 3.98 -9.56
CA SER A 60 10.07 4.20 -8.42
C SER A 60 9.83 3.21 -7.28
N TRP A 61 8.59 2.78 -7.06
CA TRP A 61 8.27 1.81 -6.02
C TRP A 61 8.53 0.37 -6.48
N LYS A 62 8.13 0.02 -7.71
CA LYS A 62 8.42 -1.30 -8.30
C LYS A 62 9.91 -1.63 -8.28
N ASN A 63 10.75 -0.64 -8.57
CA ASN A 63 12.21 -0.78 -8.50
C ASN A 63 12.65 -1.18 -7.09
N ILE A 64 12.16 -0.50 -6.04
CA ILE A 64 12.50 -0.84 -4.65
C ILE A 64 11.98 -2.23 -4.27
N VAL A 65 10.75 -2.58 -4.64
CA VAL A 65 10.20 -3.91 -4.36
C VAL A 65 11.06 -5.02 -4.95
N THR A 66 11.57 -4.79 -6.17
CA THR A 66 12.41 -5.74 -6.91
C THR A 66 13.85 -5.76 -6.39
N GLU A 67 14.49 -4.60 -6.25
CA GLU A 67 15.89 -4.48 -5.80
C GLU A 67 16.11 -5.09 -4.42
N TYR A 68 15.14 -4.94 -3.52
CA TYR A 68 15.23 -5.42 -2.14
C TYR A 68 14.48 -6.74 -1.89
N ASN A 69 13.92 -7.38 -2.93
CA ASN A 69 13.07 -8.58 -2.83
C ASN A 69 12.04 -8.48 -1.68
N LEU A 70 11.31 -7.36 -1.58
CA LEU A 70 10.49 -7.07 -0.41
C LEU A 70 9.44 -8.15 -0.13
N SER A 71 8.89 -8.78 -1.16
CA SER A 71 7.96 -9.92 -1.02
C SER A 71 8.58 -11.10 -0.25
N GLU A 72 9.85 -11.42 -0.52
CA GLU A 72 10.57 -12.51 0.15
C GLU A 72 10.91 -12.13 1.58
N GLN A 73 11.36 -10.89 1.81
CA GLN A 73 11.65 -10.37 3.14
C GLN A 73 10.41 -10.43 4.02
N ILE A 74 9.27 -9.93 3.51
CA ILE A 74 7.98 -10.00 4.22
C ILE A 74 7.64 -11.45 4.55
N SER A 75 7.65 -12.35 3.57
CA SER A 75 7.32 -13.77 3.77
C SER A 75 8.19 -14.43 4.85
N LYS A 76 9.48 -14.09 4.90
CA LYS A 76 10.42 -14.59 5.92
C LYS A 76 9.99 -14.17 7.33
N TYR A 77 9.76 -12.88 7.57
CA TYR A 77 9.45 -12.39 8.92
C TYR A 77 8.02 -12.70 9.37
N THR A 78 7.06 -12.83 8.46
CA THR A 78 5.66 -13.14 8.82
C THR A 78 5.44 -14.63 9.09
N LYS A 79 6.22 -15.52 8.47
CA LYS A 79 6.19 -16.97 8.78
C LYS A 79 6.81 -17.29 10.14
N ASP A 80 7.88 -16.58 10.50
CA ASP A 80 8.56 -16.77 11.78
C ASP A 80 7.74 -16.23 12.97
N SER A 81 6.83 -15.26 12.75
CA SER A 81 5.96 -14.70 13.80
C SER A 81 4.65 -15.47 14.05
N ASN A 82 4.30 -16.42 13.19
CA ASN A 82 3.11 -17.28 13.32
C ASN A 82 3.43 -18.68 13.88
N LYS A 83 4.60 -18.83 14.52
CA LYS A 83 5.06 -20.03 15.20
C LYS A 83 5.34 -19.71 16.67
#